data_AF-A0AA35V3L4-F1
#
_entry.id   AF-A0AA35V3L4-F1
#
_cell.length_a   1.000
_cell.length_b   1.000
_cell.length_c   1.000
_cell.angle_alpha   90.00
_cell.angle_beta   90.00
_cell.angle_gamma   90.00
#
_symmetry.space_group_name_H-M   'P 1'
#
loop_
_entity.id
_entity.type
_entity.pdbx_description
1 polymer ?
#
loop_
_entity_poly.entity_id
_entity_poly.type
_entity_poly.pdbx_seq_one_letter_code
_entity_poly.pdbx_strand_id
1 'polypeptide(L)'
;MSIVNADISLLPTRNTDLEVNDKFPPEVEEFRQKIVQSECFLLASPEYNYMVTTPLKNAIDWVSRPPNVFVDKVAAIVSVGGGFGGGLAQYSLRQNGVFLDLHSINKPEFFLKGTKRTVVQEGFKNLAVHERRIEFDMEDRKR
;
A
#
# COMPACT_ATOMS: atom_id res chain seq x y z
N MET A 1 -6.22 15.04 10.97
CA MET A 1 -5.70 13.92 10.16
C MET A 1 -6.85 13.36 9.33
N SER A 2 -6.79 13.51 8.00
CA SER A 2 -7.78 12.96 7.07
C SER A 2 -7.15 11.83 6.26
N ILE A 3 -7.89 10.74 6.05
CA ILE A 3 -7.47 9.65 5.17
C ILE A 3 -8.11 9.89 3.81
N VAL A 4 -7.30 9.86 2.75
CA VAL A 4 -7.76 9.97 1.36
C VAL A 4 -7.46 8.65 0.66
N ASN A 5 -8.45 8.09 -0.03
CA ASN A 5 -8.23 6.92 -0.86
C ASN A 5 -7.57 7.35 -2.17
N ALA A 6 -6.48 6.67 -2.54
CA ALA A 6 -5.83 6.86 -3.83
C ALA A 6 -6.27 5.73 -4.77
N ASP A 7 -7.19 6.05 -5.68
CA ASP A 7 -7.69 5.08 -6.66
C ASP A 7 -6.61 4.78 -7.72
N ILE A 8 -6.19 3.51 -7.77
CA ILE A 8 -5.18 3.01 -8.71
C ILE A 8 -5.80 2.24 -9.89
N SER A 9 -7.12 2.09 -9.94
CA SER A 9 -7.82 1.33 -11.00
C SER A 9 -7.78 2.01 -12.36
N LEU A 10 -7.63 3.34 -12.36
CA LEU A 10 -7.55 4.15 -13.57
C LEU A 10 -6.16 4.19 -14.18
N LEU A 11 -5.12 3.77 -13.44
CA LEU A 11 -3.74 3.88 -13.91
C LEU A 11 -3.49 2.92 -15.07
N PRO A 12 -3.00 3.39 -16.23
CA PRO A 12 -2.63 2.52 -17.32
C PRO A 12 -1.48 1.62 -16.90
N THR A 13 -1.36 0.44 -17.51
CA THR A 13 -0.15 -0.37 -17.39
C THR A 13 1.04 0.48 -17.80
N ARG A 14 2.09 0.48 -16.98
CA ARG A 14 3.27 1.31 -17.18
C ARG A 14 3.84 1.01 -18.56
N ASN A 15 4.00 2.06 -19.35
CA ASN A 15 4.60 2.02 -20.67
C ASN A 15 5.44 3.30 -20.87
N THR A 16 6.71 3.15 -21.25
CA THR A 16 7.62 4.26 -21.58
C THR A 16 7.06 5.15 -22.68
N ASP A 17 6.30 4.59 -23.62
CA ASP A 17 5.81 5.32 -24.79
C ASP A 17 4.72 6.34 -24.42
N LEU A 18 4.16 6.22 -23.22
CA LEU A 18 3.23 7.18 -22.64
C LEU A 18 3.94 8.37 -21.96
N GLU A 19 5.27 8.32 -21.83
CA GLU A 19 6.10 9.43 -21.32
C GLU A 19 6.41 10.37 -22.50
N VAL A 20 5.66 11.45 -22.65
CA VAL A 20 5.76 12.38 -23.79
C VAL A 20 6.05 13.78 -23.29
N ASN A 21 7.13 14.41 -23.79
CA ASN A 21 7.54 15.77 -23.42
C ASN A 21 7.64 15.96 -21.89
N ASP A 22 8.26 15.00 -21.19
CA ASP A 22 8.43 14.97 -19.73
C ASP A 22 7.11 15.00 -18.93
N LYS A 23 6.02 14.48 -19.52
CA LYS A 23 4.71 14.35 -18.88
C LYS A 23 4.20 12.91 -18.92
N PHE A 24 3.34 12.59 -17.96
CA PHE A 24 2.64 11.31 -17.86
C PHE A 24 1.17 11.46 -18.29
N PRO A 25 0.44 10.34 -18.49
CA PRO A 25 -1.00 10.39 -18.70
C PRO A 25 -1.73 11.17 -17.59
N PRO A 26 -2.83 11.89 -17.89
CA PRO A 26 -3.51 12.76 -16.92
C PRO A 26 -3.87 12.08 -15.59
N GLU A 27 -4.34 10.85 -15.64
CA GLU A 27 -4.67 10.02 -14.48
C GLU A 27 -3.44 9.68 -13.63
N VAL A 28 -2.27 9.52 -14.26
CA VAL A 28 -0.99 9.31 -13.57
C VAL A 28 -0.53 10.60 -12.91
N GLU A 29 -0.67 11.75 -13.58
CA GLU A 29 -0.33 13.05 -13.01
C GLU A 29 -1.22 13.40 -11.81
N GLU A 30 -2.53 13.19 -11.91
CA GLU A 30 -3.46 13.40 -10.80
C GLU A 30 -3.10 12.50 -9.61
N PHE A 31 -2.80 11.23 -9.87
CA PHE A 31 -2.35 10.31 -8.84
C PHE A 31 -1.04 10.78 -8.19
N ARG A 32 -0.03 11.15 -8.98
CA ARG A 32 1.26 11.68 -8.49
C ARG A 32 1.06 12.94 -7.65
N GLN A 33 0.16 13.84 -8.02
CA GLN A 33 -0.16 15.03 -7.23
C GLN A 33 -0.75 14.69 -5.86
N LYS A 34 -1.65 13.69 -5.78
CA LYS A 34 -2.19 13.20 -4.50
C LYS A 34 -1.07 12.64 -3.61
N ILE A 35 -0.10 11.92 -4.20
CA ILE A 35 1.06 11.41 -3.47
C ILE A 35 1.92 12.57 -2.96
N VAL A 36 2.22 13.58 -3.78
CA VAL A 36 3.00 14.76 -3.36
C VAL A 36 2.36 15.45 -2.15
N GLN A 37 1.03 15.66 -2.18
CA GLN A 37 0.26 16.32 -1.13
C GLN A 37 0.12 15.49 0.16
N SER A 38 0.43 14.19 0.12
CA SER A 38 0.27 13.28 1.27
C SER A 38 1.54 13.23 2.13
N GLU A 39 1.39 13.33 3.45
CA GLU A 39 2.51 13.27 4.40
C GLU A 39 2.96 11.83 4.70
N CYS A 40 2.02 10.88 4.66
CA CYS A 40 2.27 9.48 4.96
C CYS A 40 1.35 8.55 4.17
N PHE A 41 1.74 7.29 4.07
CA PHE A 41 1.06 6.29 3.25
C PHE A 41 0.67 5.06 4.05
N LEU A 42 -0.47 4.49 3.69
CA LEU A 42 -0.85 3.14 4.10
C LEU A 42 -0.91 2.29 2.84
N LEU A 43 0.09 1.44 2.63
CA LEU A 43 0.14 0.51 1.51
C LEU A 43 -0.56 -0.79 1.91
N ALA A 44 -1.69 -1.08 1.28
CA ALA A 44 -2.43 -2.31 1.50
C ALA A 44 -2.36 -3.20 0.26
N SER A 45 -1.82 -4.42 0.42
CA SER A 45 -1.69 -5.36 -0.70
C SER A 45 -2.19 -6.76 -0.33
N PRO A 46 -3.02 -7.39 -1.17
CA PRO A 46 -3.04 -8.83 -1.23
C PRO A 46 -1.65 -9.37 -1.62
N GLU A 47 -1.40 -10.66 -1.38
CA GLU A 47 -0.26 -11.36 -1.95
C GLU A 47 -0.69 -12.25 -3.12
N TYR A 48 -0.12 -11.98 -4.30
CA TYR A 48 -0.27 -12.82 -5.48
C TYR A 48 1.10 -13.40 -5.84
N ASN A 49 1.19 -14.73 -5.87
CA ASN A 49 2.41 -15.47 -6.25
C ASN A 49 3.67 -14.97 -5.50
N TYR A 50 3.55 -14.84 -4.17
CA TYR A 50 4.64 -14.40 -3.26
C TYR A 50 5.13 -12.97 -3.47
N MET A 51 4.35 -12.12 -4.15
CA MET A 51 4.71 -10.75 -4.45
C MET A 51 3.54 -9.79 -4.21
N VAL A 52 3.90 -8.50 -4.15
CA VAL A 52 2.96 -7.39 -4.28
C VAL A 52 2.13 -7.53 -5.56
N THR A 53 0.86 -7.14 -5.50
CA THR A 53 -0.04 -7.23 -6.66
C THR A 53 0.38 -6.33 -7.82
N THR A 54 0.12 -6.78 -9.06
CA THR A 54 0.43 -6.03 -10.28
C THR A 54 -0.11 -4.60 -10.27
N PRO A 55 -1.38 -4.31 -9.90
CA PRO A 55 -1.88 -2.93 -9.90
C PRO A 55 -1.13 -2.02 -8.92
N LEU A 56 -0.82 -2.52 -7.71
CA LEU A 56 -0.07 -1.74 -6.73
C LEU A 56 1.37 -1.50 -7.18
N LYS A 57 2.03 -2.52 -7.73
CA LYS A 57 3.38 -2.35 -8.28
C LYS A 57 3.41 -1.38 -9.46
N ASN A 58 2.40 -1.44 -10.32
CA ASN A 58 2.23 -0.51 -11.44
C ASN A 58 2.09 0.93 -10.94
N ALA A 59 1.29 1.16 -9.91
CA ALA A 59 1.15 2.47 -9.28
C ALA A 59 2.49 2.98 -8.72
N ILE A 60 3.25 2.11 -8.03
CA ILE A 60 4.60 2.41 -7.52
C ILE A 60 5.56 2.76 -8.66
N ASP A 61 5.49 2.06 -9.79
CA ASP A 61 6.35 2.31 -10.94
C ASP A 61 6.10 3.68 -11.56
N TRP A 62 4.84 4.11 -11.66
CA TRP A 62 4.48 5.45 -12.14
C TRP A 62 4.97 6.58 -11.24
N VAL A 63 4.88 6.43 -9.92
CA VAL A 63 5.32 7.47 -8.96
C VAL A 63 6.83 7.51 -8.77
N SER A 64 7.52 6.41 -9.08
CA SER A 64 8.99 6.35 -9.08
C SER A 64 9.64 7.14 -10.22
N ARG A 65 8.89 7.43 -11.29
CA ARG A 65 9.43 8.16 -12.45
C ARG A 65 9.91 9.55 -12.05
N PRO A 66 11.07 10.01 -12.57
CA PRO A 66 11.65 11.30 -12.18
C PRO A 66 10.66 12.47 -12.34
N PRO A 67 10.51 13.33 -11.32
CA PRO A 67 11.07 13.16 -9.96
C PRO A 67 10.32 12.07 -9.18
N ASN A 68 11.06 11.20 -8.46
CA ASN A 68 10.46 10.21 -7.56
C ASN A 68 9.65 10.93 -6.47
N VAL A 69 8.33 10.77 -6.47
CA VAL A 69 7.45 11.47 -5.51
C VAL A 69 7.28 10.73 -4.18
N PHE A 70 7.97 9.60 -3.98
CA PHE A 70 8.01 8.86 -2.71
C PHE A 70 9.23 9.14 -1.83
N VAL A 71 10.20 9.92 -2.32
CA VAL A 71 11.42 10.24 -1.56
C VAL A 71 11.08 10.83 -0.18
N ASP A 72 11.78 10.36 0.85
CA ASP A 72 11.69 10.79 2.26
C ASP A 72 10.29 10.65 2.90
N LYS A 73 9.36 9.92 2.28
CA LYS A 73 8.01 9.72 2.82
C LYS A 73 7.91 8.50 3.70
N VAL A 74 6.99 8.54 4.67
CA VAL A 74 6.75 7.43 5.61
C VAL A 74 5.59 6.56 5.15
N ALA A 75 5.75 5.24 5.24
CA ALA A 75 4.69 4.28 4.91
C ALA A 75 4.47 3.22 6.01
N ALA A 76 3.20 2.98 6.34
CA ALA A 76 2.76 1.74 6.98
C ALA A 76 2.35 0.73 5.89
N ILE A 77 2.57 -0.57 6.15
CA ILE A 77 2.22 -1.64 5.20
C ILE A 77 1.30 -2.64 5.89
N VAL A 78 0.21 -3.00 5.22
CA VAL A 78 -0.71 -4.06 5.61
C VAL A 78 -0.79 -5.06 4.47
N SER A 79 -0.72 -6.33 4.80
CA SER A 79 -0.86 -7.41 3.82
C SER A 79 -2.02 -8.32 4.14
N VAL A 80 -2.58 -8.94 3.11
CA VAL A 80 -3.61 -9.99 3.24
C VAL A 80 -3.31 -11.17 2.32
N GLY A 81 -3.49 -12.39 2.84
CA GLY A 81 -3.28 -13.60 2.04
C GLY A 81 -3.58 -14.87 2.81
N GLY A 82 -3.35 -16.03 2.17
CA GLY A 82 -3.31 -17.31 2.88
C GLY A 82 -2.06 -17.43 3.76
N GLY A 83 -1.95 -18.51 4.54
CA GLY A 83 -0.72 -18.86 5.25
C GLY A 83 -0.16 -17.74 6.13
N PHE A 84 0.96 -17.14 5.71
CA PHE A 84 1.67 -16.04 6.36
C PHE A 84 1.00 -14.65 6.20
N GLY A 85 -0.29 -14.62 5.81
CA GLY A 85 -1.09 -13.40 5.78
C GLY A 85 -0.62 -12.36 4.75
N GLY A 86 0.06 -12.81 3.69
CA GLY A 86 0.63 -11.94 2.66
C GLY A 86 1.99 -11.33 2.99
N GLY A 87 2.70 -11.90 3.97
CA GLY A 87 3.97 -11.33 4.43
C GLY A 87 5.08 -11.25 3.37
N LEU A 88 5.10 -12.11 2.35
CA LEU A 88 6.11 -12.02 1.28
C LEU A 88 5.86 -10.80 0.40
N ALA A 89 4.59 -10.50 0.09
CA ALA A 89 4.23 -9.25 -0.58
C ALA A 89 4.65 -8.03 0.24
N GLN A 90 4.42 -8.04 1.55
CA GLN A 90 4.86 -6.96 2.44
C GLN A 90 6.38 -6.76 2.43
N TYR A 91 7.17 -7.84 2.49
CA TYR A 91 8.63 -7.72 2.40
C TYR A 91 9.09 -7.25 1.02
N SER A 92 8.44 -7.66 -0.06
CA SER A 92 8.73 -7.12 -1.40
C SER A 92 8.47 -5.61 -1.47
N LEU A 93 7.41 -5.11 -0.81
CA LEU A 93 7.13 -3.66 -0.72
C LEU A 93 8.22 -2.93 0.05
N ARG A 94 8.70 -3.50 1.16
CA ARG A 94 9.84 -2.95 1.92
C ARG A 94 11.10 -2.88 1.06
N GLN A 95 11.37 -3.90 0.25
CA GLN A 95 12.51 -3.90 -0.68
C GLN A 95 12.37 -2.81 -1.75
N ASN A 96 11.17 -2.58 -2.31
CA ASN A 96 10.92 -1.44 -3.20
C ASN A 96 11.18 -0.11 -2.47
N GLY A 97 10.77 0.00 -1.21
CA GLY A 97 10.98 1.19 -0.39
C GLY A 97 12.45 1.58 -0.22
N VAL A 98 13.38 0.60 -0.20
CA VAL A 98 14.82 0.87 -0.16
C VAL A 98 15.28 1.66 -1.39
N PHE A 99 14.82 1.29 -2.60
CA PHE A 99 15.19 2.01 -3.82
C PHE A 99 14.51 3.37 -3.92
N LEU A 100 13.26 3.47 -3.45
CA LEU A 100 12.43 4.67 -3.54
C LEU A 100 12.70 5.69 -2.44
N ASP A 101 13.57 5.36 -1.48
CA ASP A 101 13.76 6.11 -0.24
C ASP A 101 12.44 6.35 0.51
N LEU A 102 11.60 5.31 0.55
CA LEU A 102 10.33 5.29 1.26
C LEU A 102 10.51 4.59 2.62
N HIS A 103 10.31 5.33 3.70
CA HIS A 103 10.62 4.89 5.06
C HIS A 103 9.47 4.07 5.63
N SER A 104 9.61 2.75 5.59
CA SER A 104 8.58 1.84 6.10
C SER A 104 8.62 1.73 7.63
N ILE A 105 7.47 1.82 8.28
CA ILE A 105 7.34 1.53 9.72
C ILE A 105 7.71 0.06 9.97
N ASN A 106 8.63 -0.18 10.92
CA ASN A 106 9.16 -1.52 11.18
C ASN A 106 8.26 -2.37 12.08
N LYS A 107 7.60 -1.76 13.07
CA LYS A 107 6.72 -2.45 14.03
C LYS A 107 5.53 -1.57 14.45
N PRO A 108 4.37 -2.17 14.79
CA PRO A 108 4.05 -3.59 14.57
C PRO A 108 3.90 -3.92 13.08
N GLU A 109 4.02 -5.21 12.73
CA GLU A 109 3.74 -5.69 11.37
C GLU A 109 2.33 -6.26 11.30
N PHE A 110 1.58 -5.92 10.25
CA PHE A 110 0.18 -6.31 10.07
C PHE A 110 0.00 -7.31 8.92
N PHE A 111 -0.01 -8.60 9.28
CA PHE A 111 -0.27 -9.71 8.37
C PHE A 111 -1.68 -10.26 8.59
N LEU A 112 -2.58 -10.09 7.62
CA LEU A 112 -3.97 -10.54 7.74
C LEU A 112 -4.16 -11.87 7.03
N LYS A 113 -4.59 -12.90 7.77
CA LYS A 113 -5.01 -14.16 7.15
C LYS A 113 -6.39 -13.96 6.52
N GLY A 114 -6.44 -14.01 5.19
CA GLY A 114 -7.69 -13.88 4.44
C GLY A 114 -8.63 -15.05 4.73
N THR A 115 -9.80 -14.77 5.29
CA THR A 115 -10.94 -15.71 5.37
C THR A 115 -12.15 -15.08 4.69
N LYS A 116 -13.24 -15.85 4.48
CA LYS A 116 -14.41 -15.45 3.66
C LYS A 116 -15.06 -14.10 4.03
N ARG A 117 -14.76 -13.49 5.20
CA ARG A 117 -15.23 -12.16 5.63
C ARG A 117 -14.23 -11.44 6.54
N THR A 118 -12.99 -11.19 6.11
CA THR A 118 -12.12 -10.25 6.84
C THR A 118 -12.43 -8.81 6.40
N VAL A 119 -13.24 -8.08 7.18
CA VAL A 119 -13.49 -6.64 6.99
C VAL A 119 -12.66 -5.88 8.03
N VAL A 120 -11.71 -5.06 7.58
CA VAL A 120 -10.97 -4.15 8.48
C VAL A 120 -11.84 -2.90 8.68
N GLN A 121 -12.76 -2.96 9.64
CA GLN A 121 -13.54 -1.81 10.09
C GLN A 121 -12.90 -1.27 11.39
N GLU A 122 -12.44 -0.01 11.36
CA GLU A 122 -12.02 0.79 12.53
C GLU A 122 -10.64 0.56 13.19
N GLY A 123 -9.63 0.05 12.47
CA GLY A 123 -8.26 -0.10 13.04
C GLY A 123 -7.39 1.16 13.13
N PHE A 124 -7.68 2.23 12.37
CA PHE A 124 -6.71 3.33 12.18
C PHE A 124 -6.92 4.58 13.06
N LYS A 125 -8.04 4.69 13.79
CA LYS A 125 -8.30 5.87 14.65
C LYS A 125 -7.43 5.92 15.93
N ASN A 126 -6.83 4.79 16.33
CA ASN A 126 -6.16 4.64 17.63
C ASN A 126 -4.64 4.40 17.55
N LEU A 127 -3.97 4.71 16.44
CA LEU A 127 -2.50 4.57 16.32
C LEU A 127 -1.70 5.58 17.17
N ALA A 128 -2.37 6.47 17.90
CA ALA A 128 -1.77 7.24 18.98
C ALA A 128 -1.65 6.39 20.25
N VAL A 129 -0.45 5.85 20.49
CA VAL A 129 0.13 5.64 21.82
C VAL A 129 -0.77 4.91 22.85
N HIS A 130 -1.02 3.62 22.68
CA HIS A 130 -1.05 2.68 23.81
C HIS A 130 -1.15 1.23 23.35
N GLU A 131 -0.47 0.35 24.08
CA GLU A 131 -0.44 -1.10 23.98
C GLU A 131 -1.84 -1.74 24.10
N ARG A 132 -2.67 -1.68 23.06
CA ARG A 132 -3.90 -2.47 22.98
C ARG A 132 -3.86 -3.43 21.81
N ARG A 133 -3.73 -4.70 22.17
CA ARG A 133 -3.96 -5.88 21.35
C ARG A 133 -5.29 -5.68 20.59
N ILE A 134 -5.24 -5.75 19.25
CA ILE A 134 -6.46 -5.80 18.44
C ILE A 134 -7.10 -7.17 18.72
N GLU A 135 -8.18 -7.18 19.50
CA GLU A 135 -9.00 -8.38 19.68
C GLU A 135 -9.89 -8.53 18.45
N PHE A 136 -9.69 -9.64 17.73
CA PHE A 136 -10.57 -10.04 16.65
C PHE A 136 -11.71 -10.87 17.25
N ASP A 137 -12.93 -10.39 17.07
CA ASP A 137 -14.12 -11.16 17.40
C ASP A 137 -14.24 -12.34 16.43
N MET A 138 -14.20 -13.55 16.99
CA MET A 138 -14.14 -14.83 16.28
C MET A 138 -15.43 -15.63 16.54
N GLU A 139 -16.59 -14.98 16.61
CA GLU A 139 -17.84 -15.63 17.04
C GLU A 139 -18.77 -16.19 15.95
N ASP A 140 -18.28 -16.50 14.74
CA ASP A 140 -19.17 -17.07 13.71
C ASP A 140 -18.65 -18.34 13.02
N ARG A 141 -18.17 -19.31 13.82
CA ARG A 141 -17.93 -20.69 13.38
C ARG A 141 -19.09 -21.63 13.71
N LYS A 142 -20.29 -21.38 13.19
CA LYS A 142 -21.29 -22.44 12.99
C LYS A 142 -22.16 -22.14 11.77
N ARG A 143 -21.70 -22.57 10.59
CA ARG A 143 -22.52 -23.06 9.48
C ARG A 143 -21.64 -23.69 8.40
#